data_AF-A0A450T871-F1
#
_entry.id   AF-A0A450T871-F1
#
_cell.length_a   1.000
_cell.length_b   1.000
_cell.length_c   1.000
_cell.angle_alpha   90.00
_cell.angle_beta   90.00
_cell.angle_gamma   90.00
#
_symmetry.space_group_name_H-M   'P 1'
#
loop_
_entity.id
_entity.type
_entity.pdbx_description
1 polymer ?
#
loop_
_entity_poly.entity_id
_entity_poly.type
_entity_poly.pdbx_seq_one_letter_code
_entity_poly.pdbx_strand_id
1 'polypeptide(L)'
;MPRKIEVTVNTLHILRKLAEQQQFAALKDACLAGDVADPAVSILLALALAHLGEYQEAENLLAGILPIADTLDPDARVDLAGVLMLRLATDEAIAHLEAVLEQTPDHALALGACRT
;
A
#
# COMPACT_ATOMS: atom_id res chain seq x y z
N MET A 1 -16.92 -4.52 -21.72
CA MET A 1 -16.12 -3.27 -21.77
C MET A 1 -15.10 -3.31 -20.63
N PRO A 2 -13.81 -3.60 -20.88
CA PRO A 2 -12.80 -3.83 -19.81
C PRO A 2 -11.90 -2.63 -19.47
N ARG A 3 -12.14 -1.44 -20.06
CA ARG A 3 -11.18 -0.30 -20.00
C ARG A 3 -10.87 0.26 -18.61
N LYS A 4 -11.76 0.13 -17.62
CA LYS A 4 -11.54 0.75 -16.30
C LYS A 4 -10.47 0.00 -15.49
N ILE A 5 -10.49 -1.33 -15.53
CA ILE A 5 -9.58 -2.20 -14.78
C ILE A 5 -8.14 -2.05 -15.30
N GLU A 6 -7.96 -2.04 -16.62
CA GLU A 6 -6.65 -1.91 -17.26
C GLU A 6 -5.98 -0.56 -16.97
N VAL A 7 -6.76 0.53 -16.92
CA VAL A 7 -6.27 1.85 -16.54
C VAL A 7 -5.89 1.90 -15.06
N THR A 8 -6.68 1.29 -14.17
CA THR A 8 -6.37 1.24 -12.73
C THR A 8 -5.07 0.47 -12.45
N VAL A 9 -4.85 -0.68 -13.09
CA VAL A 9 -3.61 -1.46 -12.94
C VAL A 9 -2.39 -0.68 -13.43
N ASN A 10 -2.51 0.02 -14.56
CA ASN A 10 -1.44 0.87 -15.08
C ASN A 10 -1.11 2.05 -14.14
N THR A 11 -2.14 2.63 -13.50
CA THR A 11 -1.94 3.69 -12.50
C THR A 11 -1.22 3.16 -11.26
N LEU A 12 -1.68 2.04 -10.68
CA LEU A 12 -1.04 1.45 -9.49
C LEU A 12 0.42 1.06 -9.73
N HIS A 13 0.74 0.56 -10.93
CA HIS A 13 2.13 0.27 -11.30
C HIS A 13 3.01 1.53 -11.24
N ILE A 14 2.53 2.67 -11.73
CA ILE A 14 3.26 3.95 -11.68
C ILE A 14 3.44 4.41 -10.23
N LEU A 15 2.38 4.32 -9.41
CA LEU A 15 2.43 4.75 -8.00
C LEU A 15 3.43 3.90 -7.20
N ARG A 16 3.37 2.57 -7.31
CA ARG A 16 4.34 1.67 -6.64
C ARG A 16 5.77 1.94 -7.09
N LYS A 17 5.97 2.20 -8.38
CA LYS A 17 7.27 2.59 -8.92
C LYS A 17 7.80 3.92 -8.35
N LEU A 18 6.93 4.89 -8.05
CA LEU A 18 7.32 6.12 -7.35
C LEU A 18 7.71 5.83 -5.89
N ALA A 19 6.99 4.94 -5.22
CA ALA A 19 7.30 4.49 -3.85
C ALA A 19 8.66 3.78 -3.78
N GLU A 20 8.92 2.83 -4.70
CA GLU A 20 10.21 2.12 -4.82
C GLU A 20 11.39 3.07 -5.03
N GLN A 21 11.19 4.15 -5.78
CA GLN A 21 12.20 5.18 -6.03
C GLN A 21 12.26 6.26 -4.92
N GLN A 22 11.50 6.09 -3.83
CA GLN A 22 11.41 7.05 -2.71
C GLN A 22 10.99 8.46 -3.15
N GLN A 23 10.26 8.59 -4.25
CA GLN A 23 9.77 9.86 -4.77
C GLN A 23 8.46 10.24 -4.06
N PHE A 24 8.47 10.37 -2.74
CA PHE A 24 7.26 10.46 -1.92
C PHE A 24 6.43 11.73 -2.17
N ALA A 25 7.06 12.85 -2.49
CA ALA A 25 6.33 14.07 -2.89
C ALA A 25 5.55 13.85 -4.20
N ALA A 26 6.21 13.27 -5.22
CA ALA A 26 5.57 12.97 -6.50
C ALA A 26 4.51 11.87 -6.36
N LEU A 27 4.74 10.88 -5.50
CA LEU A 27 3.76 9.85 -5.16
C LEU A 27 2.51 10.46 -4.54
N LYS A 28 2.66 11.35 -3.56
CA LYS A 28 1.54 12.06 -2.93
C LYS A 28 0.71 12.80 -3.98
N ASP A 29 1.35 13.61 -4.82
CA ASP A 29 0.67 14.37 -5.87
C ASP A 29 -0.06 13.46 -6.86
N ALA A 30 0.58 12.35 -7.26
CA ALA A 30 -0.01 11.37 -8.17
C ALA A 30 -1.21 10.63 -7.56
N CYS A 31 -1.15 10.25 -6.28
CA CYS A 31 -2.27 9.65 -5.57
C CYS A 31 -3.45 10.61 -5.45
N LEU A 32 -3.20 11.88 -5.10
CA LEU A 32 -4.23 12.91 -4.98
C LEU A 32 -4.89 13.26 -6.32
N ALA A 33 -4.16 13.11 -7.43
CA ALA A 33 -4.71 13.22 -8.78
C ALA A 33 -5.47 11.96 -9.24
N GLY A 34 -5.32 10.85 -8.51
CA GLY A 34 -5.96 9.57 -8.78
C GLY A 34 -7.29 9.39 -8.05
N ASP A 35 -7.75 8.13 -8.00
CA ASP A 35 -8.98 7.76 -7.29
C ASP A 35 -8.65 7.38 -5.84
N VAL A 36 -8.66 8.35 -4.94
CA VAL A 36 -8.42 8.13 -3.50
C VAL A 36 -9.52 7.29 -2.83
N ALA A 37 -10.66 7.04 -3.49
CA ALA A 37 -11.67 6.10 -2.98
C ALA A 37 -11.24 4.64 -3.16
N ASP A 38 -10.25 4.37 -4.02
CA ASP A 38 -9.63 3.05 -4.13
C ASP A 38 -8.71 2.80 -2.92
N PRO A 39 -8.95 1.73 -2.14
CA PRO A 39 -8.12 1.38 -1.00
C PRO A 39 -6.62 1.29 -1.33
N ALA A 40 -6.24 0.74 -2.48
CA ALA A 40 -4.83 0.58 -2.86
C ALA A 40 -4.15 1.94 -3.08
N VAL A 41 -4.87 2.90 -3.69
CA VAL A 41 -4.37 4.28 -3.87
C VAL A 41 -4.28 5.00 -2.52
N SER A 42 -5.28 4.83 -1.65
CA SER A 42 -5.29 5.40 -0.30
C SER A 42 -4.13 4.89 0.57
N ILE A 43 -3.77 3.61 0.46
CA ILE A 43 -2.61 3.02 1.15
C ILE A 43 -1.31 3.65 0.67
N LEU A 44 -1.12 3.76 -0.65
CA LEU A 44 0.08 4.38 -1.22
C LEU A 44 0.16 5.88 -0.90
N LEU A 45 -0.97 6.57 -0.77
CA LEU A 45 -1.02 7.94 -0.25
C LEU A 45 -0.60 8.01 1.22
N ALA A 46 -1.11 7.10 2.07
CA ALA A 46 -0.72 7.03 3.47
C ALA A 46 0.79 6.75 3.64
N LEU A 47 1.37 5.88 2.79
CA LEU A 47 2.81 5.64 2.71
C LEU A 47 3.58 6.94 2.44
N ALA A 48 3.17 7.69 1.41
CA ALA A 48 3.79 8.95 1.04
C ALA A 48 3.72 9.97 2.18
N LEU A 49 2.54 10.15 2.77
CA LEU A 49 2.30 11.07 3.88
C LEU A 49 3.16 10.72 5.09
N ALA A 50 3.25 9.44 5.46
CA ALA A 50 4.09 8.99 6.57
C ALA A 50 5.57 9.32 6.33
N HIS A 51 6.09 9.08 5.13
CA HIS A 51 7.48 9.44 4.78
C HIS A 51 7.75 10.96 4.75
N LEU A 52 6.73 11.76 4.45
CA LEU A 52 6.82 13.22 4.45
C LEU A 52 6.61 13.85 5.85
N GLY A 53 6.33 13.03 6.87
CA GLY A 53 6.07 13.48 8.24
C GLY A 53 4.63 13.95 8.49
N GLU A 54 3.73 13.75 7.53
CA GLU A 54 2.31 14.12 7.59
C GLU A 54 1.49 13.01 8.29
N TYR A 55 1.95 12.61 9.48
CA TYR A 55 1.48 11.41 10.17
C TYR A 55 -0.03 11.42 10.46
N GLN A 56 -0.59 12.57 10.85
CA GLN A 56 -2.02 12.65 11.18
C GLN A 56 -2.91 12.35 9.98
N GLU A 57 -2.50 12.76 8.78
CA GLU A 57 -3.25 12.51 7.55
C GLU A 57 -3.13 11.05 7.14
N ALA A 58 -1.93 10.46 7.29
CA ALA A 58 -1.73 9.03 7.08
C ALA A 58 -2.61 8.18 8.02
N GLU A 59 -2.66 8.52 9.31
CA GLU A 59 -3.51 7.83 10.30
C GLU A 59 -5.00 7.92 9.94
N ASN A 60 -5.47 9.08 9.50
CA ASN A 60 -6.87 9.26 9.11
C ASN A 60 -7.25 8.41 7.90
N LEU A 61 -6.35 8.27 6.92
CA LEU A 61 -6.57 7.39 5.77
C LEU A 61 -6.62 5.93 6.22
N LEU A 62 -5.66 5.49 7.04
CA LEU A 62 -5.59 4.10 7.51
C LEU A 62 -6.79 3.70 8.36
N ALA A 63 -7.38 4.62 9.13
CA ALA A 63 -8.57 4.36 9.92
C ALA A 63 -9.77 3.84 9.08
N GLY A 64 -9.86 4.25 7.80
CA GLY A 64 -10.86 3.73 6.86
C GLY A 64 -10.49 2.41 6.20
N ILE A 65 -9.21 2.05 6.18
CA ILE A 65 -8.67 0.88 5.48
C ILE A 65 -8.57 -0.35 6.39
N LEU A 66 -8.11 -0.17 7.64
CA LEU A 66 -7.89 -1.26 8.58
C LEU A 66 -9.12 -2.18 8.76
N PRO A 67 -10.37 -1.68 8.83
CA PRO A 67 -11.55 -2.55 8.97
C PRO A 67 -11.80 -3.49 7.77
N ILE A 68 -11.21 -3.21 6.61
CA ILE A 68 -11.37 -3.99 5.39
C ILE A 68 -10.07 -4.66 4.92
N ALA A 69 -9.01 -4.61 5.73
CA ALA A 69 -7.66 -5.04 5.34
C ALA A 69 -7.60 -6.50 4.81
N ASP A 70 -8.36 -7.41 5.42
CA ASP A 70 -8.39 -8.82 5.03
C ASP A 70 -9.11 -9.09 3.69
N THR A 71 -9.85 -8.10 3.19
CA THR A 71 -10.57 -8.18 1.89
C THR A 71 -9.78 -7.59 0.73
N LEU A 72 -8.65 -6.95 1.02
CA LEU A 72 -7.77 -6.36 0.02
C LEU A 72 -7.06 -7.44 -0.81
N ASP A 73 -6.72 -7.09 -2.05
CA ASP A 73 -5.88 -7.95 -2.87
C ASP A 73 -4.46 -8.09 -2.27
N PRO A 74 -3.72 -9.16 -2.63
CA PRO A 74 -2.41 -9.44 -2.06
C PRO A 74 -1.40 -8.29 -2.19
N ASP A 75 -1.36 -7.59 -3.33
CA ASP A 75 -0.41 -6.49 -3.51
C ASP A 75 -0.76 -5.32 -2.59
N ALA A 76 -2.04 -4.95 -2.47
CA ALA A 76 -2.49 -3.89 -1.58
C ALA A 76 -2.23 -4.22 -0.10
N ARG A 77 -2.31 -5.50 0.29
CA ARG A 77 -1.95 -5.94 1.64
C ARG A 77 -0.45 -5.82 1.91
N VAL A 78 0.38 -6.10 0.92
CA VAL A 78 1.84 -5.88 1.01
C VAL A 78 2.15 -4.38 1.13
N ASP A 79 1.49 -3.54 0.33
CA ASP A 79 1.62 -2.08 0.43
C ASP A 79 1.21 -1.59 1.84
N LEU A 80 0.10 -2.11 2.40
CA LEU A 80 -0.38 -1.78 3.75
C LEU A 80 0.65 -2.19 4.82
N ALA A 81 1.23 -3.39 4.70
CA ALA A 81 2.29 -3.85 5.61
C ALA A 81 3.49 -2.88 5.61
N GLY A 82 3.86 -2.32 4.46
CA GLY A 82 4.89 -1.27 4.37
C GLY A 82 4.56 -0.03 5.20
N VAL A 83 3.31 0.42 5.20
CA VAL A 83 2.87 1.56 6.03
C VAL A 83 2.87 1.20 7.52
N LEU A 84 2.42 0.00 7.87
CA LEU A 84 2.43 -0.49 9.25
C LEU A 84 3.85 -0.59 9.83
N MET A 85 4.82 -1.00 9.02
CA MET A 85 6.24 -1.01 9.41
C MET A 85 6.76 0.39 9.75
N LEU A 86 6.41 1.42 8.96
CA LEU A 86 6.78 2.81 9.27
C LEU A 86 6.16 3.32 10.58
N ARG A 87 4.97 2.80 10.92
CA ARG A 87 4.27 3.10 12.19
C ARG A 87 4.78 2.27 13.36
N LEU A 88 5.79 1.43 13.16
CA LEU A 88 6.32 0.48 14.14
C LEU A 88 5.30 -0.58 14.58
N ALA A 89 4.19 -0.75 13.85
CA ALA A 89 3.21 -1.82 14.04
C ALA A 89 3.70 -3.12 13.36
N THR A 90 4.91 -3.55 13.74
CA THR A 90 5.66 -4.60 13.03
C THR A 90 4.96 -5.96 13.10
N ASP A 91 4.39 -6.32 14.25
CA ASP A 91 3.69 -7.60 14.42
C ASP A 91 2.46 -7.70 13.49
N GLU A 92 1.70 -6.61 13.36
CA GLU A 92 0.55 -6.52 12.46
C GLU A 92 0.98 -6.56 10.98
N ALA A 93 2.07 -5.88 10.64
CA ALA A 93 2.65 -5.93 9.31
C ALA A 93 3.06 -7.36 8.93
N ILE A 94 3.76 -8.07 9.81
CA ILE A 94 4.19 -9.47 9.59
C ILE A 94 2.97 -10.37 9.40
N ALA A 95 1.94 -10.25 10.25
CA ALA A 95 0.74 -11.07 10.13
C ALA A 95 0.05 -10.90 8.75
N HIS A 96 0.00 -9.68 8.22
CA HIS A 96 -0.54 -9.46 6.88
C HIS A 96 0.34 -10.08 5.78
N LEU A 97 1.66 -10.00 5.89
CA LEU A 97 2.59 -10.58 4.92
C LEU A 97 2.55 -12.11 4.93
N GLU A 98 2.51 -12.73 6.10
CA GLU A 98 2.38 -14.18 6.25
C GLU A 98 1.09 -14.69 5.63
N ALA A 99 -0.03 -14.03 5.89
CA ALA A 99 -1.31 -14.40 5.30
C ALA A 99 -1.37 -14.15 3.77
N VAL A 100 -0.57 -13.23 3.23
CA VAL A 100 -0.37 -13.12 1.77
C VAL A 100 0.42 -14.32 1.24
N LEU A 101 1.49 -14.72 1.93
CA LEU A 101 2.32 -15.88 1.54
C LEU A 101 1.58 -17.22 1.64
N GLU A 102 0.62 -17.36 2.55
CA GLU A 102 -0.26 -18.54 2.59
C GLU A 102 -1.10 -18.69 1.31
N GLN A 103 -1.55 -17.57 0.75
CA GLN A 103 -2.41 -17.54 -0.44
C GLN A 103 -1.59 -17.51 -1.74
N THR A 104 -0.47 -16.79 -1.73
CA THR A 104 0.43 -16.59 -2.86
C THR A 104 1.88 -16.84 -2.40
N PRO A 105 2.30 -18.12 -2.32
CA PRO A 105 3.61 -18.50 -1.76
C PRO A 105 4.82 -17.87 -2.46
N ASP A 106 4.68 -17.55 -3.75
CA ASP A 106 5.74 -16.98 -4.58
C ASP A 106 5.67 -15.44 -4.69
N HIS A 107 4.92 -14.77 -3.80
CA HIS A 107 4.81 -13.31 -3.82
C HIS A 107 6.15 -12.65 -3.45
N ALA A 108 6.89 -12.20 -4.47
CA ALA A 108 8.28 -11.76 -4.34
C ALA A 108 8.51 -10.69 -3.25
N LEU A 109 7.64 -9.68 -3.16
CA LEU A 109 7.77 -8.61 -2.15
C LEU A 109 7.52 -9.12 -0.72
N ALA A 110 6.47 -9.93 -0.51
CA ALA A 110 6.17 -10.49 0.81
C ALA A 110 7.28 -11.46 1.27
N LEU A 111 7.83 -12.26 0.36
CA LEU A 111 8.96 -13.15 0.65
C LEU A 111 10.20 -12.39 1.09
N GLY A 112 10.48 -11.24 0.46
CA GLY A 112 11.61 -10.39 0.83
C GLY A 112 11.46 -9.81 2.24
N ALA A 113 10.25 -9.38 2.59
CA ALA A 113 9.96 -8.72 3.87
C ALA A 113 9.94 -9.67 5.08
N CYS A 114 9.52 -10.94 4.93
CA CYS A 114 9.49 -11.90 6.04
C CYS A 114 10.84 -12.59 6.33
N ARG A 115 11.89 -12.35 5.52
CA ARG A 115 13.18 -13.07 5.62
C ARG A 115 14.33 -12.25 6.20
N THR A 116 14.09 -10.99 6.54
CA THR A 116 15.08 -10.03 7.09
C THR A 116 14.93 -9.89 8.59
#